data_AF-A0A7X0E8Z9-F1
#
_entry.id   AF-A0A7X0E8Z9-F1
#
_cell.length_a   1.000
_cell.length_b   1.000
_cell.length_c   1.000
_cell.angle_alpha   90.00
_cell.angle_beta   90.00
_cell.angle_gamma   90.00
#
_symmetry.space_group_name_H-M   'P 1'
#
loop_
_entity.id
_entity.type
_entity.pdbx_description
1 polymer ?
#
loop_
_entity_poly.entity_id
_entity_poly.type
_entity_poly.pdbx_seq_one_letter_code
_entity_poly.pdbx_strand_id
1 'polypeptide(L)'
;MITILARKTRQLASLTILGAMLVMAGCAHPVSLRADVNYPSDKTVDTAVGYFISDANRKLEVTTPAGGGDKMRYFPYRDLEPAILSTLGSVFRKVYSVPETGRAAYIADHHLTFVFEPVLTTDSSSHSAIFWPATDFDLTIKVTALNPAGQTVWNQEFTGHGHVDKGRSLVDVPPAKAAAAEAFDKLRKALMDDPQFQESASR
;
A
#
# COMPACT_ATOMS: atom_id res chain seq x y z
N MET A 1 53.90 30.07 13.89
CA MET A 1 53.71 29.23 12.69
C MET A 1 52.85 27.99 12.93
N ILE A 2 52.89 27.37 14.12
CA ILE A 2 52.14 26.13 14.46
C ILE A 2 50.61 26.35 14.56
N THR A 3 50.15 27.51 15.02
CA THR A 3 48.72 27.82 15.22
C THR A 3 47.92 28.01 13.92
N ILE A 4 48.60 28.34 12.81
CA ILE A 4 47.97 28.58 11.50
C ILE A 4 47.66 27.25 10.79
N LEU A 5 48.53 26.25 10.91
CA LEU A 5 48.30 24.92 10.32
C LEU A 5 47.11 24.21 10.96
N ALA A 6 46.94 24.29 12.29
CA ALA A 6 45.85 23.63 13.02
C ALA A 6 44.45 24.21 12.72
N ARG A 7 44.36 25.52 12.41
CA ARG A 7 43.12 26.15 11.92
C ARG A 7 42.76 25.67 10.51
N LYS A 8 43.76 25.52 9.63
CA LYS A 8 43.57 25.06 8.25
C LYS A 8 43.09 23.62 8.17
N THR A 9 43.66 22.71 8.97
CA THR A 9 43.24 21.30 9.05
C THR A 9 41.85 21.12 9.66
N ARG A 10 41.48 21.91 10.68
CA ARG A 10 40.11 21.93 11.21
C ARG A 10 39.08 22.47 10.21
N GLN A 11 39.44 23.49 9.43
CA GLN A 11 38.55 24.02 8.37
C GLN A 11 38.42 23.07 7.18
N LEU A 12 39.50 22.42 6.74
CA LEU A 12 39.46 21.38 5.72
C LEU A 12 38.61 20.18 6.17
N ALA A 13 38.80 19.68 7.40
CA ALA A 13 37.98 18.59 7.95
C ALA A 13 36.50 18.96 8.05
N SER A 14 36.17 20.20 8.40
CA SER A 14 34.77 20.68 8.49
C SER A 14 34.11 20.80 7.11
N LEU A 15 34.84 21.21 6.06
CA LEU A 15 34.33 21.24 4.69
C LEU A 15 34.12 19.83 4.11
N THR A 16 34.97 18.86 4.44
CA THR A 16 34.79 17.47 3.99
C THR A 16 33.58 16.82 4.66
N ILE A 17 33.32 17.10 5.94
CA ILE A 17 32.14 16.62 6.67
C ILE A 17 30.85 17.25 6.09
N LEU A 18 30.87 18.55 5.79
CA LEU A 18 29.72 19.24 5.20
C LEU A 18 29.45 18.75 3.76
N GLY A 19 30.48 18.53 2.95
CA GLY A 19 30.37 17.92 1.63
C GLY A 19 29.84 16.49 1.66
N ALA A 20 30.25 15.68 2.63
CA ALA A 20 29.74 14.32 2.83
C ALA A 20 28.26 14.29 3.28
N MET A 21 27.79 15.31 4.03
CA MET A 21 26.38 15.42 4.42
C MET A 21 25.46 15.79 3.26
N LEU A 22 25.93 16.59 2.28
CA LEU A 22 25.13 16.96 1.10
C LEU A 22 24.90 15.80 0.12
N VAL A 23 25.81 14.83 0.04
CA VAL A 23 25.66 13.65 -0.85
C VAL A 23 24.64 12.65 -0.30
N MET A 24 24.31 12.72 1.00
CA MET A 24 23.35 11.83 1.66
C MET A 24 21.90 12.34 1.59
N ALA A 25 21.67 13.54 1.07
CA ALA A 25 20.35 14.15 0.94
C ALA A 25 19.70 13.76 -0.40
N GLY A 26 19.39 12.48 -0.58
CA GLY A 26 18.55 12.03 -1.70
C GLY A 26 17.17 12.69 -1.66
N CYS A 27 16.64 13.07 -2.83
CA CYS A 27 15.33 13.70 -2.94
C CYS A 27 14.22 12.66 -2.75
N ALA A 28 13.15 13.03 -2.05
CA ALA A 28 11.97 12.19 -1.88
C ALA A 28 10.88 12.62 -2.86
N HIS A 29 10.79 11.94 -4.01
CA HIS A 29 9.88 12.26 -5.09
C HIS A 29 8.45 11.78 -4.77
N PRO A 30 7.42 12.64 -4.88
CA PRO A 30 6.05 12.21 -4.70
C PRO A 30 5.61 11.34 -5.87
N VAL A 31 5.01 10.19 -5.57
CA VAL A 31 4.47 9.24 -6.56
C VAL A 31 3.09 8.77 -6.14
N SER A 32 2.35 8.19 -7.09
CA SER A 32 1.05 7.56 -6.84
C SER A 32 1.17 6.06 -7.02
N LEU A 33 0.68 5.29 -6.04
CA LEU A 33 0.60 3.83 -6.15
C LEU A 33 -0.68 3.35 -6.83
N ARG A 34 -1.48 4.26 -7.39
CA ARG A 34 -2.81 3.91 -7.93
C ARG A 34 -2.71 2.76 -8.92
N ALA A 35 -3.35 1.65 -8.55
CA ALA A 35 -3.45 0.44 -9.36
C ALA A 35 -4.91 0.26 -9.77
N ASP A 36 -5.15 0.33 -11.08
CA ASP A 36 -6.47 0.09 -11.62
C ASP A 36 -6.65 -1.43 -11.80
N VAL A 37 -7.15 -2.10 -10.77
CA VAL A 37 -7.59 -3.50 -10.88
C VAL A 37 -9.02 -3.52 -11.40
N ASN A 38 -9.24 -4.23 -12.51
CA ASN A 38 -10.53 -4.35 -13.14
C ASN A 38 -10.90 -5.83 -13.25
N TYR A 39 -11.98 -6.22 -12.59
CA TYR A 39 -12.46 -7.60 -12.57
C TYR A 39 -13.82 -7.69 -13.26
N PRO A 40 -14.11 -8.81 -13.94
CA PRO A 40 -15.43 -9.03 -14.50
C PRO A 40 -16.48 -9.10 -13.37
N SER A 41 -17.63 -8.46 -13.59
CA SER A 41 -18.70 -8.28 -12.58
C SER A 41 -19.78 -9.37 -12.64
N ASP A 42 -19.48 -10.53 -13.24
CA ASP A 42 -20.48 -11.55 -13.60
C ASP A 42 -20.75 -12.57 -12.48
N LYS A 43 -19.97 -12.56 -11.38
CA LYS A 43 -20.03 -13.57 -10.31
C LYS A 43 -19.95 -12.98 -8.90
N THR A 44 -20.83 -12.03 -8.57
CA THR A 44 -20.92 -11.49 -7.20
C THR A 44 -21.90 -12.29 -6.34
N VAL A 45 -21.52 -12.54 -5.09
CA VAL A 45 -22.39 -13.05 -4.02
C VAL A 45 -23.35 -11.95 -3.57
N ASP A 46 -24.62 -12.27 -3.32
CA ASP A 46 -25.65 -11.33 -2.84
C ASP A 46 -25.49 -11.01 -1.34
N THR A 47 -24.34 -10.45 -0.98
CA THR A 47 -23.97 -10.12 0.40
C THR A 47 -23.58 -8.66 0.48
N ALA A 48 -24.01 -7.99 1.56
CA ALA A 48 -23.56 -6.65 1.90
C ALA A 48 -22.36 -6.73 2.84
N VAL A 49 -21.25 -6.10 2.47
CA VAL A 49 -20.02 -6.08 3.26
C VAL A 49 -19.50 -4.66 3.43
N GLY A 50 -18.73 -4.45 4.49
CA GLY A 50 -18.01 -3.22 4.75
C GLY A 50 -16.50 -3.42 4.60
N TYR A 51 -15.77 -2.33 4.39
CA TYR A 51 -14.36 -2.25 4.72
C TYR A 51 -14.11 -1.03 5.60
N PHE A 52 -13.11 -1.12 6.49
CA PHE A 52 -12.74 -0.03 7.38
C PHE A 52 -11.27 0.33 7.20
N ILE A 53 -11.01 1.62 6.99
CA ILE A 53 -9.68 2.23 7.00
C ILE A 53 -9.79 3.48 7.88
N SER A 54 -8.95 3.58 8.91
CA SER A 54 -8.95 4.74 9.80
C SER A 54 -8.52 6.02 9.08
N ASP A 55 -8.92 7.17 9.61
CA ASP A 55 -8.50 8.46 9.08
C ASP A 55 -6.98 8.65 9.17
N ALA A 56 -6.35 8.07 10.19
CA ALA A 56 -4.89 8.05 10.33
C ALA A 56 -4.24 7.28 9.19
N ASN A 57 -4.75 6.10 8.84
CA ASN A 57 -4.23 5.28 7.75
C ASN A 57 -4.40 5.96 6.39
N ARG A 58 -5.55 6.60 6.12
CA ARG A 58 -5.77 7.36 4.87
C ARG A 58 -4.77 8.51 4.68
N LYS A 59 -4.29 9.10 5.79
CA LYS A 59 -3.32 10.21 5.79
C LYS A 59 -1.88 9.73 5.92
N LEU A 60 -1.65 8.43 6.10
CA LEU A 60 -0.32 7.86 6.26
C LEU A 60 0.48 8.05 4.97
N GLU A 61 1.54 8.84 5.06
CA GLU A 61 2.55 8.96 4.02
C GLU A 61 3.71 8.03 4.33
N VAL A 62 4.10 7.22 3.35
CA VAL A 62 5.22 6.29 3.44
C VAL A 62 6.35 6.78 2.55
N THR A 63 7.59 6.60 3.02
CA THR A 63 8.80 6.87 2.25
C THR A 63 9.61 5.60 2.09
N THR A 64 9.91 5.19 0.86
CA THR A 64 10.75 4.01 0.57
C THR A 64 11.93 4.34 -0.35
N PRO A 65 12.99 3.52 -0.35
CA PRO A 65 14.10 3.67 -1.28
C PRO A 65 13.64 3.53 -2.73
N ALA A 66 14.31 4.22 -3.66
CA ALA A 66 13.90 4.12 -5.05
C ALA A 66 15.04 3.95 -6.04
N GLY A 67 16.21 4.57 -5.85
CA GLY A 67 17.36 4.37 -6.74
C GLY A 67 18.20 5.63 -6.84
N GLY A 68 19.49 5.52 -7.13
CA GLY A 68 20.38 6.70 -7.20
C GLY A 68 20.59 7.44 -5.88
N GLY A 69 20.22 6.83 -4.74
CA GLY A 69 20.17 7.50 -3.44
C GLY A 69 18.85 8.24 -3.17
N ASP A 70 17.96 8.33 -4.16
CA ASP A 70 16.64 8.95 -4.03
C ASP A 70 15.61 8.04 -3.35
N LYS A 71 14.55 8.68 -2.86
CA LYS A 71 13.41 8.07 -2.19
C LYS A 71 12.12 8.39 -2.94
N MET A 72 11.09 7.59 -2.69
CA MET A 72 9.72 7.87 -3.13
C MET A 72 8.83 8.11 -1.91
N ARG A 73 7.87 9.03 -2.05
CA ARG A 73 6.84 9.31 -1.06
C ARG A 73 5.46 9.12 -1.65
N TYR A 74 4.58 8.45 -0.94
CA TYR A 74 3.24 8.10 -1.41
C TYR A 74 2.30 7.81 -0.23
N PHE A 75 1.00 7.65 -0.51
CA PHE A 75 -0.02 7.42 0.50
C PHE A 75 -0.70 6.06 0.24
N PRO A 76 -0.20 4.95 0.83
CA PRO A 76 -0.61 3.60 0.42
C PRO A 76 -2.13 3.39 0.47
N TYR A 77 -2.76 3.76 1.58
CA TYR A 77 -4.19 3.58 1.76
C TYR A 77 -5.01 4.46 0.81
N ARG A 78 -4.68 5.76 0.71
CA ARG A 78 -5.37 6.68 -0.19
C ARG A 78 -5.27 6.25 -1.65
N ASP A 79 -4.10 5.81 -2.06
CA ASP A 79 -3.82 5.49 -3.46
C ASP A 79 -4.38 4.10 -3.85
N LEU A 80 -4.48 3.15 -2.90
CA LEU A 80 -4.96 1.78 -3.14
C LEU A 80 -6.41 1.51 -2.68
N GLU A 81 -7.08 2.42 -1.97
CA GLU A 81 -8.51 2.28 -1.59
C GLU A 81 -9.43 1.98 -2.79
N PRO A 82 -9.24 2.58 -3.99
CA PRO A 82 -10.01 2.18 -5.18
C PRO A 82 -9.82 0.70 -5.56
N ALA A 83 -8.62 0.14 -5.37
CA ALA A 83 -8.33 -1.26 -5.68
C ALA A 83 -8.96 -2.21 -4.65
N ILE A 84 -8.97 -1.82 -3.37
CA ILE A 84 -9.72 -2.53 -2.32
C ILE A 84 -11.21 -2.59 -2.69
N LEU A 85 -11.79 -1.44 -3.06
CA LEU A 85 -13.20 -1.35 -3.44
C LEU A 85 -13.52 -2.21 -4.66
N SER A 86 -12.70 -2.13 -5.71
CA SER A 86 -12.86 -2.93 -6.93
C SER A 86 -12.74 -4.43 -6.64
N THR A 87 -11.79 -4.83 -5.81
CA THR A 87 -11.58 -6.23 -5.41
C THR A 87 -12.80 -6.77 -4.66
N LEU A 88 -13.24 -6.08 -3.61
CA LEU A 88 -14.42 -6.50 -2.85
C LEU A 88 -15.68 -6.46 -3.70
N GLY A 89 -15.85 -5.43 -4.53
CA GLY A 89 -17.02 -5.26 -5.41
C GLY A 89 -17.10 -6.30 -6.53
N SER A 90 -15.99 -6.96 -6.85
CA SER A 90 -15.99 -8.10 -7.77
C SER A 90 -16.48 -9.41 -7.14
N VAL A 91 -16.52 -9.48 -5.81
CA VAL A 91 -16.93 -10.68 -5.05
C VAL A 91 -18.28 -10.48 -4.39
N PHE A 92 -18.57 -9.29 -3.87
CA PHE A 92 -19.78 -8.98 -3.11
C PHE A 92 -20.63 -7.93 -3.81
N ARG A 93 -21.95 -8.11 -3.80
CA ARG A 93 -22.88 -7.21 -4.48
C ARG A 93 -22.87 -5.79 -3.94
N LYS A 94 -22.72 -5.61 -2.63
CA LYS A 94 -22.74 -4.29 -1.99
C LYS A 94 -21.51 -4.14 -1.08
N VAL A 95 -20.73 -3.09 -1.30
CA VAL A 95 -19.53 -2.78 -0.53
C VAL A 95 -19.64 -1.36 0.01
N TYR A 96 -19.45 -1.20 1.32
CA TYR A 96 -19.53 0.09 2.00
C TYR A 96 -18.22 0.46 2.69
N SER A 97 -17.87 1.75 2.64
CA SER A 97 -16.80 2.30 3.49
C SER A 97 -17.39 2.57 4.86
N VAL A 98 -16.96 1.81 5.86
CA VAL A 98 -17.46 1.91 7.23
C VAL A 98 -16.78 3.09 7.92
N PRO A 99 -17.55 4.01 8.54
CA PRO A 99 -16.97 5.15 9.26
C PRO A 99 -16.35 4.69 10.59
N GLU A 100 -15.36 5.46 11.06
CA GLU A 100 -14.73 5.23 12.37
C GLU A 100 -15.73 5.48 13.52
N THR A 101 -16.43 6.61 13.48
CA THR A 101 -17.47 6.97 14.45
C THR A 101 -18.81 6.38 14.07
N GLY A 102 -19.57 5.85 15.04
CA GLY A 102 -20.90 5.29 14.78
C GLY A 102 -20.87 3.94 14.04
N ARG A 103 -19.70 3.29 13.97
CA ARG A 103 -19.46 2.03 13.27
C ARG A 103 -20.51 0.95 13.56
N ALA A 104 -20.86 0.73 14.82
CA ALA A 104 -21.82 -0.32 15.19
C ALA A 104 -23.23 -0.06 14.61
N ALA A 105 -23.70 1.20 14.66
CA ALA A 105 -24.97 1.59 14.07
C ALA A 105 -24.92 1.45 12.54
N TYR A 106 -23.83 1.90 11.92
CA TYR A 106 -23.63 1.77 10.47
C TYR A 106 -23.66 0.31 9.99
N ILE A 107 -22.99 -0.60 10.71
CA ILE A 107 -23.00 -2.05 10.43
C ILE A 107 -24.43 -2.60 10.48
N ALA A 108 -25.21 -2.22 11.51
CA ALA A 108 -26.59 -2.66 11.67
C ALA A 108 -27.51 -2.10 10.58
N ASP A 109 -27.47 -0.80 10.33
CA ASP A 109 -28.34 -0.10 9.37
C ASP A 109 -28.14 -0.64 7.93
N HIS A 110 -26.88 -0.92 7.56
CA HIS A 110 -26.54 -1.46 6.25
C HIS A 110 -26.57 -3.00 6.18
N HIS A 111 -26.93 -3.67 7.27
CA HIS A 111 -27.00 -5.13 7.37
C HIS A 111 -25.71 -5.81 6.89
N LEU A 112 -24.56 -5.27 7.30
CA LEU A 112 -23.25 -5.75 6.84
C LEU A 112 -22.97 -7.11 7.47
N THR A 113 -22.73 -8.13 6.65
CA THR A 113 -22.39 -9.49 7.11
C THR A 113 -20.94 -9.58 7.59
N PHE A 114 -20.05 -8.87 6.90
CA PHE A 114 -18.62 -8.82 7.22
C PHE A 114 -18.08 -7.40 7.13
N VAL A 115 -17.09 -7.09 7.96
CA VAL A 115 -16.27 -5.89 7.84
C VAL A 115 -14.80 -6.28 7.65
N PHE A 116 -14.23 -5.88 6.52
CA PHE A 116 -12.82 -6.14 6.17
C PHE A 116 -11.92 -4.99 6.64
N GLU A 117 -10.86 -5.33 7.37
CA GLU A 117 -9.87 -4.38 7.91
C GLU A 117 -8.49 -4.70 7.30
N PRO A 118 -8.10 -4.00 6.22
CA PRO A 118 -6.82 -4.21 5.58
C PRO A 118 -5.70 -3.44 6.30
N VAL A 119 -4.54 -4.09 6.42
CA VAL A 119 -3.26 -3.50 6.82
C VAL A 119 -2.31 -3.61 5.64
N LEU A 120 -1.79 -2.46 5.19
CA LEU A 120 -0.92 -2.35 4.02
C LEU A 120 0.53 -2.12 4.45
N THR A 121 1.44 -2.94 3.96
CA THR A 121 2.88 -2.77 4.12
C THR A 121 3.52 -2.73 2.73
N THR A 122 4.43 -1.78 2.53
CA THR A 122 5.12 -1.61 1.25
C THR A 122 6.62 -1.50 1.45
N ASP A 123 7.38 -2.03 0.50
CA ASP A 123 8.81 -1.79 0.39
C ASP A 123 9.20 -1.60 -1.08
N SER A 124 10.31 -0.91 -1.34
CA SER A 124 10.81 -0.77 -2.70
C SER A 124 12.31 -0.63 -2.73
N SER A 125 12.90 -1.11 -3.82
CA SER A 125 14.34 -1.07 -4.02
C SER A 125 14.72 -0.90 -5.49
N SER A 126 16.00 -0.64 -5.70
CA SER A 126 16.58 -0.60 -7.04
C SER A 126 18.04 -0.99 -6.97
N HIS A 127 18.47 -1.75 -7.98
CA HIS A 127 19.88 -2.09 -8.18
C HIS A 127 20.69 -0.93 -8.78
N SER A 128 20.04 0.15 -9.20
CA SER A 128 20.69 1.33 -9.77
C SER A 128 21.20 2.27 -8.69
N ALA A 129 22.52 2.36 -8.53
CA ALA A 129 23.18 3.31 -7.63
C ALA A 129 23.22 4.75 -8.18
N ILE A 130 22.78 4.97 -9.42
CA ILE A 130 22.98 6.24 -10.16
C ILE A 130 21.66 6.85 -10.63
N PHE A 131 20.63 6.05 -10.91
CA PHE A 131 19.40 6.52 -11.55
C PHE A 131 18.13 5.96 -10.88
N TRP A 132 17.14 6.83 -10.70
CA TRP A 132 15.74 6.53 -10.32
C TRP A 132 14.91 6.25 -11.59
N PRO A 133 13.83 5.42 -11.61
CA PRO A 133 12.99 4.92 -10.51
C PRO A 133 13.34 3.56 -9.91
N ALA A 134 12.56 3.18 -8.88
CA ALA A 134 12.54 1.83 -8.32
C ALA A 134 12.27 0.80 -9.41
N THR A 135 13.07 -0.27 -9.41
CA THR A 135 12.86 -1.43 -10.28
C THR A 135 12.02 -2.48 -9.59
N ASP A 136 12.04 -2.50 -8.26
CA ASP A 136 11.43 -3.52 -7.43
C ASP A 136 10.48 -2.88 -6.42
N PHE A 137 9.32 -3.49 -6.24
CA PHE A 137 8.31 -3.05 -5.28
C PHE A 137 7.55 -4.25 -4.72
N ASP A 138 7.40 -4.27 -3.40
CA ASP A 138 6.62 -5.28 -2.69
C ASP A 138 5.41 -4.62 -2.02
N LEU A 139 4.25 -5.26 -2.17
CA LEU A 139 3.05 -4.90 -1.43
C LEU A 139 2.55 -6.13 -0.68
N THR A 140 2.41 -5.99 0.64
CA THR A 140 1.73 -6.96 1.48
C THR A 140 0.42 -6.37 1.99
N ILE A 141 -0.67 -7.12 1.79
CA ILE A 141 -2.01 -6.80 2.25
C ILE A 141 -2.42 -7.88 3.25
N LYS A 142 -2.45 -7.53 4.53
CA LYS A 142 -3.06 -8.38 5.55
C LYS A 142 -4.50 -7.95 5.75
N VAL A 143 -5.45 -8.87 5.62
CA VAL A 143 -6.87 -8.57 5.71
C VAL A 143 -7.49 -9.40 6.82
N THR A 144 -8.14 -8.71 7.77
CA THR A 144 -8.97 -9.34 8.79
C THR A 144 -10.44 -9.12 8.44
N ALA A 145 -11.25 -10.18 8.40
CA ALA A 145 -12.70 -10.07 8.30
C ALA A 145 -13.33 -10.27 9.69
N LEU A 146 -14.20 -9.34 10.05
CA LEU A 146 -14.96 -9.36 11.30
C LEU A 146 -16.44 -9.63 11.01
N ASN A 147 -17.09 -10.39 11.86
CA ASN A 147 -18.55 -10.49 11.87
C ASN A 147 -19.19 -9.24 12.53
N PRO A 148 -20.54 -9.10 12.53
CA PRO A 148 -21.20 -7.92 13.11
C PRO A 148 -20.99 -7.77 14.62
N ALA A 149 -20.67 -8.86 15.33
CA ALA A 149 -20.30 -8.86 16.74
C ALA A 149 -18.84 -8.41 16.99
N GLY A 150 -18.07 -8.11 15.94
CA GLY A 150 -16.67 -7.70 16.03
C GLY A 150 -15.69 -8.85 16.20
N GLN A 151 -16.13 -10.11 16.03
CA GLN A 151 -15.26 -11.28 16.15
C GLN A 151 -14.55 -11.53 14.82
N THR A 152 -13.25 -11.83 14.87
CA THR A 152 -12.49 -12.28 13.71
C THR A 152 -13.00 -13.63 13.23
N VAL A 153 -13.45 -13.67 11.97
CA VAL A 153 -13.88 -14.91 11.28
C VAL A 153 -12.90 -15.35 10.21
N TRP A 154 -12.05 -14.43 9.75
CA TRP A 154 -11.03 -14.72 8.75
C TRP A 154 -9.86 -13.74 8.86
N ASN A 155 -8.64 -14.22 8.58
CA ASN A 155 -7.43 -13.42 8.62
C ASN A 155 -6.38 -14.06 7.72
N GLN A 156 -6.01 -13.37 6.64
CA GLN A 156 -5.01 -13.83 5.69
C GLN A 156 -4.11 -12.68 5.23
N GLU A 157 -2.98 -13.04 4.65
CA GLU A 157 -1.97 -12.12 4.15
C GLU A 157 -1.62 -12.44 2.70
N PHE A 158 -1.55 -11.41 1.87
CA PHE A 158 -1.30 -11.52 0.43
C PHE A 158 -0.16 -10.61 0.05
N THR A 159 0.92 -11.18 -0.50
CA THR A 159 2.05 -10.41 -1.01
C THR A 159 2.09 -10.47 -2.52
N GLY A 160 2.28 -9.32 -3.15
CA GLY A 160 2.56 -9.18 -4.57
C GLY A 160 3.91 -8.53 -4.81
N HIS A 161 4.56 -8.92 -5.89
CA HIS A 161 5.92 -8.54 -6.24
C HIS A 161 5.91 -7.89 -7.62
N GLY A 162 6.49 -6.70 -7.70
CA GLY A 162 6.62 -5.97 -8.95
C GLY A 162 8.07 -5.80 -9.33
N HIS A 163 8.40 -6.16 -10.57
CA HIS A 163 9.73 -5.94 -11.13
C HIS A 163 9.63 -5.31 -12.52
N VAL A 164 10.52 -4.34 -12.81
CA VAL A 164 10.76 -3.84 -14.16
C VAL A 164 12.24 -3.67 -14.45
N ASP A 165 12.71 -4.19 -15.58
CA ASP A 165 14.13 -4.10 -15.98
C ASP A 165 14.58 -2.66 -16.27
N LYS A 166 13.65 -1.79 -16.68
CA LYS A 166 13.92 -0.40 -17.06
C LYS A 166 12.79 0.51 -16.59
N GLY A 167 13.10 1.46 -15.72
CA GLY A 167 12.17 2.49 -15.26
C GLY A 167 11.77 3.42 -16.41
N ARG A 168 10.56 3.23 -16.95
CA ARG A 168 10.06 4.01 -18.10
C ARG A 168 9.26 5.25 -17.71
N SER A 169 8.92 5.43 -16.43
CA SER A 169 8.14 6.57 -15.95
C SER A 169 8.68 7.07 -14.62
N LEU A 170 8.73 8.39 -14.50
CA LEU A 170 9.13 9.16 -13.33
C LEU A 170 7.92 9.63 -12.51
N VAL A 171 6.72 9.12 -12.81
CA VAL A 171 5.47 9.55 -12.18
C VAL A 171 4.62 8.33 -11.89
N ASP A 172 4.52 7.43 -12.86
CA ASP A 172 4.02 6.09 -12.64
C ASP A 172 5.15 5.23 -12.09
N VAL A 173 4.87 4.43 -11.07
CA VAL A 173 5.78 3.41 -10.56
C VAL A 173 5.26 2.04 -11.03
N PRO A 174 5.59 1.59 -12.26
CA PRO A 174 5.14 0.32 -12.81
C PRO A 174 5.30 -0.90 -11.88
N PRO A 175 6.42 -1.08 -11.14
CA PRO A 175 6.54 -2.24 -10.26
C PRO A 175 5.49 -2.18 -9.15
N ALA A 176 5.17 -1.01 -8.60
CA ALA A 176 4.10 -0.89 -7.61
C ALA A 176 2.73 -1.31 -8.16
N LYS A 177 2.42 -0.95 -9.42
CA LYS A 177 1.17 -1.36 -10.08
C LYS A 177 1.12 -2.88 -10.29
N ALA A 178 2.24 -3.50 -10.67
CA ALA A 178 2.33 -4.95 -10.82
C ALA A 178 2.18 -5.68 -9.48
N ALA A 179 2.89 -5.23 -8.44
CA ALA A 179 2.77 -5.77 -7.08
C ALA A 179 1.33 -5.68 -6.56
N ALA A 180 0.69 -4.52 -6.75
CA ALA A 180 -0.71 -4.32 -6.37
C ALA A 180 -1.64 -5.26 -7.13
N ALA A 181 -1.53 -5.36 -8.45
CA ALA A 181 -2.36 -6.25 -9.25
C ALA A 181 -2.25 -7.70 -8.80
N GLU A 182 -1.04 -8.19 -8.53
CA GLU A 182 -0.82 -9.54 -8.02
C GLU A 182 -1.42 -9.75 -6.62
N ALA A 183 -1.16 -8.85 -5.67
CA ALA A 183 -1.66 -8.98 -4.30
C ALA A 183 -3.20 -8.96 -4.25
N PHE A 184 -3.84 -8.04 -5.00
CA PHE A 184 -5.30 -7.94 -5.06
C PHE A 184 -5.93 -9.13 -5.80
N ASP A 185 -5.29 -9.67 -6.84
CA ASP A 185 -5.78 -10.88 -7.50
C ASP A 185 -5.72 -12.11 -6.58
N LYS A 186 -4.66 -12.24 -5.76
CA LYS A 186 -4.57 -13.28 -4.71
C LYS A 186 -5.67 -13.11 -3.66
N LEU A 187 -5.87 -11.89 -3.15
CA LEU A 187 -6.96 -11.58 -2.21
C LEU A 187 -8.32 -11.95 -2.82
N ARG A 188 -8.59 -11.54 -4.06
CA ARG A 188 -9.84 -11.82 -4.76
C ARG A 188 -10.12 -13.32 -4.85
N LYS A 189 -9.13 -14.09 -5.30
CA LYS A 189 -9.24 -15.55 -5.41
C LYS A 189 -9.54 -16.18 -4.06
N ALA A 190 -8.82 -15.79 -3.00
CA ALA A 190 -9.06 -16.30 -1.66
C ALA A 190 -10.50 -16.01 -1.17
N LEU A 191 -11.03 -14.81 -1.46
CA LEU A 191 -12.42 -14.48 -1.12
C LEU A 191 -13.45 -15.29 -1.93
N MET A 192 -13.15 -15.59 -3.20
CA MET A 192 -14.02 -16.40 -4.07
C MET A 192 -14.01 -17.89 -3.71
N ASP A 193 -12.87 -18.41 -3.26
CA ASP A 193 -12.67 -19.83 -3.00
C ASP A 193 -13.08 -20.24 -1.58
N ASP A 194 -13.15 -19.27 -0.64
CA ASP A 194 -13.50 -19.55 0.76
C ASP A 194 -15.02 -19.70 0.94
N PRO A 195 -15.50 -20.89 1.36
CA PRO A 195 -16.93 -21.17 1.47
C PRO A 195 -17.69 -20.21 2.39
N GLN A 196 -17.04 -19.64 3.42
CA GLN A 196 -17.71 -18.74 4.36
C GLN A 196 -18.28 -17.49 3.68
N PHE A 197 -17.62 -17.03 2.61
CA PHE A 197 -18.01 -15.85 1.85
C PHE A 197 -19.01 -16.20 0.73
N GLN A 198 -19.06 -17.47 0.32
CA GLN A 198 -19.97 -17.96 -0.71
C GLN A 198 -21.33 -18.40 -0.14
N GLU A 199 -21.35 -19.00 1.05
CA GLU A 199 -22.56 -19.57 1.67
C GLU A 199 -23.54 -18.51 2.21
N SER A 200 -23.04 -17.30 2.49
CA SER A 200 -23.85 -16.16 2.95
C SER A 200 -24.96 -15.75 1.96
N ALA A 201 -24.94 -16.26 0.72
CA ALA A 201 -26.00 -16.08 -0.29
C ALA A 201 -27.27 -16.92 -0.05
N SER A 202 -27.27 -17.82 0.94
CA SER A 202 -28.21 -18.95 1.02
C SER A 202 -29.15 -18.92 2.24
N ARG A 203 -29.06 -17.89 3.08
CA ARG A 203 -29.90 -17.69 4.27
C ARG A 203 -30.56 -16.33 4.22
#